data_AF-A0A846ECK2-F1
#
_entry.id   AF-A0A846ECK2-F1
#
_cell.length_a   1.000
_cell.length_b   1.000
_cell.length_c   1.000
_cell.angle_alpha   90.00
_cell.angle_beta   90.00
_cell.angle_gamma   90.00
#
_symmetry.space_group_name_H-M   'P 1'
#
loop_
_entity.id
_entity.type
_entity.pdbx_description
1 polymer ?
#
loop_
_entity_poly.entity_id
_entity_poly.type
_entity_poly.pdbx_seq_one_letter_code
_entity_poly.pdbx_strand_id
1 'polypeptide(L)'
;KVSLKQDLHSDAQALMSLLDECGGWDATTDRKLAALIQLLRDVHPQEKVLIFTQFADTVHYLTAELKRLGIDRVEGVTGNSADPAGVAWRFSPVSNDKSISPTDELRILIATDVLSEGLNLQDCAIIVNYDLPWAIIRLIQRAGRVDRIGQTAEKILCYSFLPVDGVERMINLRGRLRQRLQENAEVVGTDEAFFEDDANEQTMLDLYHEKSGILDGDEDSEVDLTSEAYQIWKNATENNPTLKKTIENLQNVAYSTRTHLPTTTQPEGVLLYMKTAEGNDALAWINREGKSVTQSQFEILRMARCEPETKAIPRDSQHHDLVEQGAKLIAEEEKSAGGQLGRPSGARFRTYERLKRYAKEMPLLVTSDLLKAIDQIYRYPLRQSAVDRLNRSLKSGIDDQQLAELVVALYLDDHLCLIHEEGQTQEPQIICSLGLFQSPN
;
A
#
# COMPACT_ATOMS: atom_id res chain seq x y z
N LYS A 1 27.08 -28.69 11.60
CA LYS A 1 27.86 -28.38 10.38
C LYS A 1 27.89 -29.54 9.36
N VAL A 2 27.90 -30.81 9.78
CA VAL A 2 27.87 -31.96 8.83
C VAL A 2 26.50 -32.15 8.17
N SER A 3 25.38 -31.94 8.88
CA SER A 3 24.02 -32.08 8.29
C SER A 3 23.76 -31.07 7.18
N LEU A 4 24.02 -29.77 7.41
CA LEU A 4 23.79 -28.73 6.39
C LEU A 4 24.51 -29.01 5.06
N LYS A 5 25.72 -29.59 5.10
CA LYS A 5 26.45 -29.96 3.88
C LYS A 5 25.77 -31.12 3.15
N GLN A 6 25.24 -32.09 3.88
CA GLN A 6 24.50 -33.21 3.31
C GLN A 6 23.15 -32.76 2.75
N ASP A 7 22.45 -31.89 3.48
CA ASP A 7 21.15 -31.33 3.08
C ASP A 7 21.31 -30.52 1.77
N LEU A 8 22.28 -29.59 1.72
CA LEU A 8 22.57 -28.81 0.50
C LEU A 8 22.99 -29.68 -0.69
N HIS A 9 23.71 -30.78 -0.44
CA HIS A 9 24.11 -31.70 -1.51
C HIS A 9 22.91 -32.49 -2.04
N SER A 10 22.02 -32.93 -1.16
CA SER A 10 20.76 -33.59 -1.51
C SER A 10 19.85 -32.66 -2.31
N ASP A 11 19.69 -31.40 -1.88
CA ASP A 11 18.89 -30.40 -2.58
C ASP A 11 19.47 -30.10 -3.97
N ALA A 12 20.79 -29.92 -4.07
CA ALA A 12 21.45 -29.73 -5.35
C ALA A 12 21.26 -30.93 -6.30
N GLN A 13 21.35 -32.16 -5.79
CA GLN A 13 21.10 -33.36 -6.60
C GLN A 13 19.65 -33.44 -7.06
N ALA A 14 18.68 -33.10 -6.20
CA ALA A 14 17.27 -33.07 -6.56
C ALA A 14 16.99 -32.02 -7.66
N LEU A 15 17.54 -30.81 -7.52
CA LEU A 15 17.39 -29.75 -8.52
C LEU A 15 18.04 -30.11 -9.86
N MET A 16 19.23 -30.72 -9.84
CA MET A 16 19.90 -31.20 -11.06
C MET A 16 19.11 -32.32 -11.74
N SER A 17 18.54 -33.26 -10.96
CA SER A 17 17.72 -34.34 -11.52
C SER A 17 16.46 -33.78 -12.19
N LEU A 18 15.82 -32.78 -11.58
CA LEU A 18 14.68 -32.08 -12.20
C LEU A 18 15.07 -31.35 -13.49
N LEU A 19 16.24 -30.71 -13.53
CA LEU A 19 16.76 -30.07 -14.75
C LEU A 19 16.99 -31.10 -15.86
N ASP A 20 17.57 -32.25 -15.53
CA ASP A 20 17.80 -33.34 -16.49
C ASP A 20 16.47 -33.91 -17.03
N GLU A 21 15.44 -34.02 -16.19
CA GLU A 21 14.09 -34.44 -16.60
C GLU A 21 13.41 -33.42 -17.54
N CYS A 22 13.67 -32.12 -17.36
CA CYS A 22 13.12 -31.07 -18.21
C CYS A 22 13.80 -31.01 -19.59
N GLY A 23 15.03 -31.52 -19.71
CA GLY A 23 15.79 -31.55 -20.95
C GLY A 23 16.26 -30.17 -21.41
N GLY A 24 16.65 -30.08 -22.69
CA GLY A 24 17.06 -28.80 -23.30
C GLY A 24 15.86 -27.90 -23.60
N TRP A 25 16.00 -26.61 -23.33
CA TRP A 25 14.96 -25.62 -23.65
C TRP A 25 14.77 -25.48 -25.16
N ASP A 26 13.54 -25.67 -25.64
CA ASP A 26 13.17 -25.48 -27.04
C ASP A 26 12.37 -24.18 -27.22
N ALA A 27 13.04 -23.15 -27.74
CA ALA A 27 12.46 -21.84 -28.01
C ALA A 27 11.27 -21.88 -28.99
N THR A 28 11.15 -22.91 -29.83
CA THR A 28 10.03 -23.03 -30.78
C THR A 28 8.70 -23.38 -30.09
N THR A 29 8.76 -23.93 -28.89
CA THR A 29 7.59 -24.26 -28.07
C THR A 29 7.21 -23.14 -27.09
N ASP A 30 8.01 -22.07 -27.02
CA ASP A 30 7.79 -20.94 -26.14
C ASP A 30 6.67 -20.04 -26.68
N ARG A 31 5.45 -20.27 -26.18
CA ARG A 31 4.26 -19.49 -26.54
C ARG A 31 4.39 -18.02 -26.17
N LYS A 32 5.17 -17.69 -25.13
CA LYS A 32 5.33 -16.32 -24.65
C LYS A 32 6.28 -15.53 -25.54
N LEU A 33 7.39 -16.15 -25.94
CA LEU A 33 8.25 -15.63 -27.00
C LEU A 33 7.49 -15.45 -28.31
N ALA A 34 6.68 -16.44 -28.72
CA ALA A 34 5.86 -16.35 -29.93
C ALA A 34 4.91 -15.14 -29.90
N ALA A 35 4.21 -14.93 -28.77
CA ALA A 35 3.33 -13.78 -28.59
C ALA A 35 4.09 -12.44 -28.55
N LEU A 36 5.29 -12.40 -27.95
CA LEU A 36 6.15 -11.21 -27.99
C LEU A 36 6.56 -10.88 -29.43
N ILE A 37 6.94 -11.88 -30.22
CA ILE A 37 7.31 -11.69 -31.62
C ILE A 37 6.13 -11.14 -32.42
N GLN A 38 4.92 -11.68 -32.20
CA GLN A 38 3.70 -11.18 -32.84
C GLN A 38 3.46 -9.71 -32.49
N LEU A 39 3.58 -9.35 -31.20
CA LEU A 39 3.44 -7.96 -30.75
C LEU A 39 4.45 -7.04 -31.44
N LEU A 40 5.72 -7.45 -31.55
CA LEU A 40 6.79 -6.66 -32.15
C LEU A 40 6.74 -6.58 -33.69
N ARG A 41 6.14 -7.55 -34.38
CA ARG A 41 6.07 -7.57 -35.84
C ARG A 41 4.77 -7.03 -36.40
N ASP A 42 3.66 -7.33 -35.75
CA ASP A 42 2.34 -7.09 -36.31
C ASP A 42 1.67 -5.85 -35.70
N VAL A 43 1.90 -5.61 -34.40
CA VAL A 43 1.25 -4.51 -33.66
C VAL A 43 2.13 -3.27 -33.60
N HIS A 44 3.40 -3.43 -33.22
CA HIS A 44 4.34 -2.33 -33.00
C HIS A 44 5.59 -2.40 -33.89
N PRO A 45 5.49 -2.50 -35.23
CA PRO A 45 6.62 -2.80 -36.14
C PRO A 45 7.69 -1.70 -36.25
N GLN A 46 7.42 -0.47 -35.84
CA GLN A 46 8.37 0.65 -36.00
C GLN A 46 8.65 1.39 -34.69
N GLU A 47 7.76 1.24 -33.72
CA GLU A 47 7.79 1.88 -32.42
C GLU A 47 8.94 1.34 -31.58
N LYS A 48 9.45 2.21 -30.70
CA LYS A 48 10.38 1.82 -29.65
C LYS A 48 9.65 1.02 -28.60
N VAL A 49 10.24 -0.09 -28.16
CA VAL A 49 9.66 -0.99 -27.17
C VAL A 49 10.67 -1.28 -26.07
N LEU A 50 10.28 -1.00 -24.83
CA LEU A 50 11.05 -1.30 -23.63
C LEU A 50 10.52 -2.56 -22.96
N ILE A 51 11.33 -3.61 -22.89
CA ILE A 51 10.96 -4.91 -22.36
C ILE A 51 11.65 -5.13 -21.01
N PHE A 52 10.86 -5.39 -19.98
CA PHE A 52 11.34 -5.67 -18.62
C PHE A 52 11.24 -7.15 -18.26
N THR A 53 12.27 -7.66 -17.59
CA THR A 53 12.30 -9.01 -17.00
C THR A 53 13.04 -8.99 -15.67
N GLN A 54 12.65 -9.84 -14.71
CA GLN A 54 13.37 -9.97 -13.44
C GLN A 54 14.75 -10.62 -13.59
N PHE A 55 14.91 -11.51 -14.56
CA PHE A 55 16.09 -12.37 -14.65
C PHE A 55 17.00 -11.98 -15.82
N ALA A 56 18.31 -11.93 -15.54
CA ALA A 56 19.35 -11.65 -16.53
C ALA A 56 19.42 -12.73 -17.62
N ASP A 57 19.21 -14.00 -17.25
CA ASP A 57 19.21 -15.12 -18.21
C ASP A 57 18.09 -14.94 -19.25
N THR A 58 16.92 -14.46 -18.83
CA THR A 58 15.82 -14.12 -19.74
C THR A 58 16.18 -12.96 -20.67
N VAL A 59 16.91 -11.94 -20.20
CA VAL A 59 17.39 -10.85 -21.07
C VAL A 59 18.28 -11.41 -22.19
N HIS A 60 19.24 -12.26 -21.83
CA HIS A 60 20.15 -12.87 -22.80
C HIS A 60 19.41 -13.78 -23.79
N TYR A 61 18.50 -14.62 -23.28
CA TYR A 61 17.66 -15.50 -24.09
C TYR A 61 16.83 -14.73 -25.11
N LEU A 62 16.07 -13.72 -24.66
CA LEU A 62 15.22 -12.93 -25.55
C LEU A 62 16.04 -12.15 -26.57
N THR A 63 17.17 -11.54 -26.15
CA THR A 63 18.04 -10.81 -27.07
C THR A 63 18.59 -11.72 -28.17
N ALA A 64 19.01 -12.93 -27.82
CA ALA A 64 19.53 -13.90 -28.77
C ALA A 64 18.43 -14.37 -29.75
N GLU A 65 17.24 -14.71 -29.24
CA GLU A 65 16.15 -15.19 -30.08
C GLU A 65 15.57 -14.12 -31.01
N LEU A 66 15.40 -12.88 -30.54
CA LEU A 66 14.92 -11.79 -31.41
C LEU A 66 15.93 -11.50 -32.54
N LYS A 67 17.23 -11.47 -32.23
CA LYS A 67 18.29 -11.31 -33.24
C LYS A 67 18.30 -12.49 -34.23
N ARG A 68 18.19 -13.73 -33.75
CA ARG A 68 18.14 -14.95 -34.58
C ARG A 68 16.96 -14.93 -35.56
N LEU A 69 15.83 -14.37 -35.14
CA LEU A 69 14.62 -14.22 -35.94
C LEU A 69 14.63 -12.99 -36.86
N GLY A 70 15.73 -12.24 -36.92
CA GLY A 70 15.87 -11.08 -37.80
C GLY A 70 15.07 -9.86 -37.34
N ILE A 71 14.81 -9.74 -36.03
CA ILE A 71 14.33 -8.49 -35.45
C ILE A 71 15.56 -7.62 -35.18
N ASP A 72 15.66 -6.53 -35.95
CA ASP A 72 16.82 -5.64 -35.93
C ASP A 72 16.75 -4.60 -34.79
N ARG A 73 17.91 -3.99 -34.48
CA ARG A 73 18.06 -2.88 -33.51
C ARG A 73 17.57 -3.24 -32.10
N VAL A 74 17.97 -4.43 -31.63
CA VAL A 74 17.69 -4.97 -30.29
C VAL A 74 18.96 -5.04 -29.46
N GLU A 75 18.92 -4.58 -28.21
CA GLU A 75 19.97 -4.88 -27.23
C GLU A 75 19.41 -5.24 -25.85
N GLY A 76 20.16 -6.09 -25.14
CA GLY A 76 19.88 -6.53 -23.80
C GLY A 76 20.85 -5.93 -22.78
N VAL A 77 20.33 -5.48 -21.64
CA VAL A 77 21.09 -4.89 -20.54
C VAL A 77 20.77 -5.60 -19.22
N THR A 78 21.82 -6.02 -18.51
CA THR A 78 21.74 -6.71 -17.21
C THR A 78 22.79 -6.15 -16.27
N GLY A 79 22.68 -6.35 -14.96
CA GLY A 79 23.63 -5.80 -13.96
C GLY A 79 25.12 -6.04 -14.22
N ASN A 80 25.48 -6.99 -15.11
CA ASN A 80 26.84 -7.29 -15.51
C ASN A 80 27.28 -6.65 -16.84
N SER A 81 26.42 -5.85 -17.48
CA SER A 81 26.72 -5.13 -18.71
C SER A 81 27.77 -4.05 -18.45
N ALA A 82 28.80 -3.99 -19.31
CA ALA A 82 29.92 -3.07 -19.13
C ALA A 82 29.57 -1.58 -19.39
N ASP A 83 28.61 -1.31 -20.29
CA ASP A 83 28.16 0.05 -20.60
C ASP A 83 26.62 0.14 -20.73
N PRO A 84 25.88 0.14 -19.61
CA PRO A 84 24.42 0.28 -19.61
C PRO A 84 23.95 1.64 -20.12
N ALA A 85 24.69 2.70 -19.79
CA ALA A 85 24.33 4.08 -20.14
C ALA A 85 24.43 4.30 -21.65
N GLY A 86 25.49 3.81 -22.29
CA GLY A 86 25.64 3.90 -23.75
C GLY A 86 24.52 3.18 -24.50
N VAL A 87 24.07 2.02 -24.00
CA VAL A 87 22.92 1.30 -24.59
C VAL A 87 21.63 2.11 -24.41
N ALA A 88 21.37 2.67 -23.22
CA ALA A 88 20.21 3.51 -23.00
C ALA A 88 20.22 4.78 -23.86
N TRP A 89 21.39 5.39 -24.09
CA TRP A 89 21.52 6.54 -24.99
C TRP A 89 21.23 6.20 -26.45
N ARG A 90 21.58 4.99 -26.90
CA ARG A 90 21.19 4.52 -28.23
C ARG A 90 19.70 4.23 -28.31
N PHE A 91 19.05 3.84 -27.21
CA PHE A 91 17.62 3.59 -27.17
C PHE A 91 16.78 4.86 -26.99
N SER A 92 17.25 5.85 -26.22
CA SER A 92 16.53 7.09 -25.95
C SER A 92 17.43 8.32 -26.14
N PRO A 93 17.95 8.56 -27.37
CA PRO A 93 18.90 9.63 -27.62
C PRO A 93 18.36 11.03 -27.33
N VAL A 94 17.08 11.30 -27.63
CA VAL A 94 16.47 12.63 -27.49
C VAL A 94 16.36 13.01 -26.01
N SER A 95 15.81 12.13 -25.17
CA SER A 95 15.68 12.36 -23.73
C SER A 95 17.01 12.41 -22.96
N ASN A 96 18.12 12.06 -23.62
CA ASN A 96 19.46 12.09 -23.04
C ASN A 96 20.39 13.12 -23.73
N ASP A 97 19.85 13.96 -24.61
CA ASP A 97 20.61 14.96 -25.39
C ASP A 97 21.82 14.36 -26.13
N LYS A 98 21.64 13.17 -26.73
CA LYS A 98 22.69 12.46 -27.50
C LYS A 98 22.39 12.50 -28.99
N SER A 99 23.43 12.77 -29.78
CA SER A 99 23.38 12.63 -31.23
C SER A 99 23.83 11.22 -31.61
N ILE A 100 22.89 10.37 -32.00
CA ILE A 100 23.11 8.98 -32.43
C ILE A 100 22.60 8.85 -33.87
N SER A 101 23.33 8.13 -34.72
CA SER A 101 22.88 7.86 -36.09
C SER A 101 21.59 7.04 -36.08
N PRO A 102 20.61 7.30 -36.96
CA PRO A 102 19.39 6.49 -37.06
C PRO A 102 19.65 4.99 -37.29
N THR A 103 20.82 4.63 -37.84
CA THR A 103 21.25 3.24 -38.03
C THR A 103 21.73 2.56 -36.75
N ASP A 104 22.26 3.34 -35.81
CA ASP A 104 22.85 2.86 -34.56
C ASP A 104 21.87 2.95 -33.38
N GLU A 105 20.80 3.72 -33.57
CA GLU A 105 19.68 3.88 -32.67
C GLU A 105 18.96 2.55 -32.45
N LEU A 106 18.60 2.26 -31.21
CA LEU A 106 17.90 1.03 -30.84
C LEU A 106 16.39 1.22 -30.94
N ARG A 107 15.72 0.18 -31.42
CA ARG A 107 14.26 0.09 -31.41
C ARG A 107 13.79 -0.68 -30.18
N ILE A 108 14.49 -1.73 -29.77
CA ILE A 108 14.06 -2.57 -28.65
C ILE A 108 15.18 -2.62 -27.61
N LEU A 109 14.82 -2.32 -26.37
CA LEU A 109 15.70 -2.46 -25.21
C LEU A 109 15.09 -3.50 -24.26
N ILE A 110 15.87 -4.53 -23.92
CA ILE A 110 15.48 -5.54 -22.95
C ILE A 110 16.32 -5.35 -21.70
N ALA A 111 15.70 -5.15 -20.54
CA ALA A 111 16.42 -4.80 -19.33
C ALA A 111 15.88 -5.50 -18.08
N THR A 112 16.78 -5.71 -17.13
CA THR A 112 16.41 -6.00 -15.74
C THR A 112 16.15 -4.71 -14.96
N ASP A 113 15.28 -4.79 -13.94
CA ASP A 113 14.93 -3.66 -13.06
C ASP A 113 16.16 -2.88 -12.55
N VAL A 114 17.22 -3.60 -12.17
CA VAL A 114 18.44 -3.04 -11.56
C VAL A 114 19.12 -1.97 -12.43
N LEU A 115 19.03 -2.05 -13.75
CA LEU A 115 19.70 -1.11 -14.65
C LEU A 115 18.78 -0.15 -15.38
N SER A 116 17.48 -0.28 -15.18
CA SER A 116 16.52 0.72 -15.66
C SER A 116 16.28 1.83 -14.64
N GLU A 117 16.85 1.72 -13.44
CA GLU A 117 16.81 2.79 -12.45
C GLU A 117 17.81 3.90 -12.78
N GLY A 118 17.32 5.14 -12.83
CA GLY A 118 18.17 6.33 -12.99
C GLY A 118 18.48 6.76 -14.43
N LEU A 119 18.03 6.00 -15.43
CA LEU A 119 18.17 6.37 -16.85
C LEU A 119 16.87 6.98 -17.41
N ASN A 120 17.02 7.95 -18.31
CA ASN A 120 15.93 8.60 -19.03
C ASN A 120 15.58 7.76 -20.27
N LEU A 121 14.33 7.29 -20.36
CA LEU A 121 13.85 6.39 -21.42
C LEU A 121 12.56 6.90 -22.09
N GLN A 122 12.31 8.22 -22.05
CA GLN A 122 11.05 8.84 -22.48
C GLN A 122 10.85 8.88 -24.01
N ASP A 123 11.84 8.51 -24.83
CA ASP A 123 11.68 8.39 -26.29
C ASP A 123 10.78 7.18 -26.68
N CYS A 124 10.45 6.34 -25.70
CA CYS A 124 9.58 5.18 -25.86
C CYS A 124 8.17 5.50 -25.36
N ALA A 125 7.16 4.79 -25.86
CA ALA A 125 5.80 4.82 -25.32
C ALA A 125 5.21 3.41 -25.09
N ILE A 126 5.96 2.35 -25.46
CA ILE A 126 5.52 0.96 -25.36
C ILE A 126 6.39 0.22 -24.35
N ILE A 127 5.76 -0.26 -23.28
CA ILE A 127 6.41 -1.02 -22.22
C ILE A 127 5.86 -2.44 -22.23
N VAL A 128 6.74 -3.43 -22.14
CA VAL A 128 6.37 -4.84 -22.06
C VAL A 128 6.99 -5.44 -20.79
N ASN A 129 6.16 -5.82 -19.83
CA ASN A 129 6.56 -6.63 -18.70
C ASN A 129 6.55 -8.09 -19.15
N TYR A 130 7.75 -8.61 -19.48
CA TYR A 130 7.90 -10.01 -19.84
C TYR A 130 7.51 -10.87 -18.66
N ASP A 131 7.94 -10.56 -17.44
CA ASP A 131 7.42 -11.21 -16.23
C ASP A 131 6.88 -10.18 -15.24
N LEU A 132 5.85 -10.62 -14.49
CA LEU A 132 5.23 -9.82 -13.46
C LEU A 132 6.11 -9.85 -12.20
N PRO A 133 6.58 -8.68 -11.73
CA PRO A 133 7.26 -8.57 -10.45
C PRO A 133 6.26 -8.88 -9.33
N TRP A 134 6.76 -9.43 -8.21
CA TRP A 134 5.94 -9.67 -7.01
C TRP A 134 5.40 -8.39 -6.36
N ALA A 135 6.10 -7.28 -6.57
CA ALA A 135 5.75 -5.98 -6.03
C ALA A 135 5.34 -5.04 -7.17
N ILE A 136 4.10 -4.55 -7.11
CA ILE A 136 3.48 -3.67 -8.12
C ILE A 136 4.20 -2.35 -8.25
N ILE A 137 4.72 -1.84 -7.14
CA ILE A 137 5.48 -0.60 -7.18
C ILE A 137 6.59 -0.66 -8.22
N ARG A 138 7.10 -1.85 -8.56
CA ARG A 138 8.03 -2.04 -9.67
C ARG A 138 7.38 -1.79 -11.04
N LEU A 139 6.15 -2.22 -11.28
CA LEU A 139 5.41 -1.89 -12.52
C LEU A 139 5.22 -0.38 -12.66
N ILE A 140 4.82 0.30 -11.58
CA ILE A 140 4.68 1.77 -11.54
C ILE A 140 6.03 2.43 -11.78
N GLN A 141 7.08 1.98 -11.11
CA GLN A 141 8.43 2.51 -11.28
C GLN A 141 9.00 2.25 -12.68
N ARG A 142 8.62 1.14 -13.34
CA ARG A 142 8.95 0.82 -14.74
C ARG A 142 8.23 1.79 -15.68
N ALA A 143 6.92 1.98 -15.50
CA ALA A 143 6.13 2.96 -16.24
C ALA A 143 6.70 4.38 -16.07
N GLY A 144 6.99 4.78 -14.84
CA GLY A 144 7.62 6.05 -14.49
C GLY A 144 9.07 6.23 -14.99
N ARG A 145 9.68 5.28 -15.72
CA ARG A 145 10.90 5.53 -16.50
C ARG A 145 10.62 6.23 -17.83
N VAL A 146 9.41 6.06 -18.30
CA VAL A 146 8.91 6.56 -19.57
C VAL A 146 7.91 7.70 -19.34
N ASP A 147 7.07 7.57 -18.31
CA ASP A 147 6.10 8.58 -17.88
C ASP A 147 6.76 9.64 -17.00
N ARG A 148 7.39 10.63 -17.64
CA ARG A 148 8.06 11.77 -16.99
C ARG A 148 7.86 13.03 -17.81
N ILE A 149 8.12 14.19 -17.18
CA ILE A 149 8.23 15.49 -17.87
C ILE A 149 9.19 15.33 -19.06
N GLY A 150 8.70 15.64 -20.26
CA GLY A 150 9.42 15.44 -21.53
C GLY A 150 8.87 14.31 -22.41
N GLN A 151 7.95 13.47 -21.89
CA GLN A 151 7.19 12.52 -22.70
C GLN A 151 6.31 13.27 -23.72
N THR A 152 6.31 12.82 -24.97
CA THR A 152 5.59 13.47 -26.08
C THR A 152 4.42 12.63 -26.62
N ALA A 153 4.39 11.33 -26.30
CA ALA A 153 3.27 10.47 -26.67
C ALA A 153 2.01 10.81 -25.87
N GLU A 154 0.85 10.80 -26.53
CA GLU A 154 -0.45 11.02 -25.88
C GLU A 154 -0.81 9.88 -24.91
N LYS A 155 -0.33 8.66 -25.19
CA LYS A 155 -0.61 7.45 -24.41
C LYS A 155 0.65 6.60 -24.29
N ILE A 156 0.84 6.03 -23.11
CA ILE A 156 1.86 5.01 -22.84
C ILE A 156 1.14 3.66 -22.74
N LEU A 157 1.55 2.68 -23.54
CA LEU A 157 0.96 1.35 -23.56
C LEU A 157 1.81 0.39 -22.75
N CYS A 158 1.21 -0.27 -21.76
CA CYS A 158 1.87 -1.25 -20.91
C CYS A 158 1.29 -2.65 -21.13
N TYR A 159 2.05 -3.53 -21.77
CA TYR A 159 1.72 -4.94 -21.95
C TYR A 159 2.33 -5.78 -20.83
N SER A 160 1.58 -6.73 -20.28
CA SER A 160 2.10 -7.63 -19.24
C SER A 160 1.71 -9.08 -19.53
N PHE A 161 2.69 -9.98 -19.55
CA PHE A 161 2.40 -11.40 -19.67
C PHE A 161 1.99 -12.00 -18.32
N LEU A 162 0.81 -12.62 -18.30
CA LEU A 162 0.28 -13.28 -17.11
C LEU A 162 0.77 -14.74 -17.01
N PRO A 163 0.95 -15.28 -15.78
CA PRO A 163 1.21 -16.69 -15.59
C PRO A 163 0.06 -17.54 -16.14
N VAL A 164 0.39 -18.75 -16.60
CA VAL A 164 -0.62 -19.74 -17.01
C VAL A 164 -1.45 -20.19 -15.80
N ASP A 165 -2.74 -20.48 -16.01
CA ASP A 165 -3.71 -20.78 -14.93
C ASP A 165 -3.25 -21.83 -13.91
N GLY A 166 -2.45 -22.81 -14.34
CA GLY A 166 -1.90 -23.85 -13.45
C GLY A 166 -0.92 -23.29 -12.41
N VAL A 167 -0.04 -22.38 -12.83
CA VAL A 167 0.94 -21.71 -11.96
C VAL A 167 0.25 -20.61 -11.15
N GLU A 168 -0.69 -19.90 -11.76
CA GLU A 168 -1.48 -18.88 -11.08
C GLU A 168 -2.31 -19.46 -9.93
N ARG A 169 -2.91 -20.65 -10.08
CA ARG A 169 -3.64 -21.31 -8.98
C ARG A 169 -2.77 -21.68 -7.78
N MET A 170 -1.48 -21.96 -8.00
CA MET A 170 -0.56 -22.31 -6.91
C MET A 170 0.01 -21.07 -6.22
N ILE A 171 0.24 -19.99 -6.96
CA ILE A 171 0.99 -18.83 -6.48
C ILE A 171 0.07 -17.64 -6.14
N ASN A 172 -1.11 -17.57 -6.77
CA ASN A 172 -2.07 -16.47 -6.71
C ASN A 172 -1.40 -15.10 -6.96
N LEU A 173 -0.50 -15.05 -7.96
CA LEU A 173 0.31 -13.86 -8.22
C LEU A 173 -0.55 -12.70 -8.72
N ARG A 174 -1.48 -12.95 -9.65
CA ARG A 174 -2.43 -11.96 -10.15
C ARG A 174 -3.35 -11.48 -9.04
N GLY A 175 -3.82 -12.37 -8.17
CA GLY A 175 -4.65 -12.00 -7.02
C GLY A 175 -3.91 -11.08 -6.04
N ARG A 176 -2.68 -11.43 -5.66
CA ARG A 176 -1.84 -10.60 -4.78
C ARG A 176 -1.44 -9.27 -5.40
N LEU A 177 -1.16 -9.25 -6.70
CA LEU A 177 -0.87 -8.02 -7.44
C LEU A 177 -2.14 -7.17 -7.62
N ARG A 178 -3.31 -7.75 -7.83
CA ARG A 178 -4.53 -6.95 -7.90
C ARG A 178 -4.85 -6.32 -6.56
N GLN A 179 -4.73 -7.10 -5.49
CA GLN A 179 -4.94 -6.64 -4.11
C GLN A 179 -4.00 -5.47 -3.77
N ARG A 180 -2.71 -5.62 -4.03
CA ARG A 180 -1.73 -4.56 -3.78
C ARG A 180 -1.93 -3.34 -4.71
N LEU A 181 -2.57 -3.47 -5.88
CA LEU A 181 -2.86 -2.35 -6.81
C LEU A 181 -4.00 -1.53 -6.25
N GLN A 182 -5.04 -2.21 -5.77
CA GLN A 182 -6.16 -1.62 -5.05
C GLN A 182 -5.66 -0.85 -3.81
N GLU A 183 -4.82 -1.49 -2.99
CA GLU A 183 -4.19 -0.88 -1.79
C GLU A 183 -3.35 0.36 -2.13
N ASN A 184 -2.65 0.40 -3.28
CA ASN A 184 -1.83 1.54 -3.67
C ASN A 184 -2.61 2.67 -4.38
N ALA A 185 -3.65 2.33 -5.15
CA ALA A 185 -4.49 3.31 -5.84
C ALA A 185 -5.30 4.16 -4.85
N GLU A 186 -5.66 3.59 -3.69
CA GLU A 186 -6.34 4.28 -2.60
C GLU A 186 -5.46 5.34 -1.90
N VAL A 187 -4.12 5.16 -1.92
CA VAL A 187 -3.14 6.05 -1.28
C VAL A 187 -2.61 7.14 -2.23
N VAL A 188 -2.48 6.83 -3.52
CA VAL A 188 -1.79 7.71 -4.50
C VAL A 188 -2.77 8.49 -5.39
N GLY A 189 -4.04 8.05 -5.49
CA GLY A 189 -5.05 8.70 -6.32
C GLY A 189 -4.64 8.74 -7.80
N THR A 190 -4.79 7.63 -8.52
CA THR A 190 -4.47 7.59 -9.96
C THR A 190 -5.62 7.05 -10.81
N ASP A 191 -5.91 7.76 -11.90
CA ASP A 191 -6.87 7.42 -12.97
C ASP A 191 -6.32 6.30 -13.91
N GLU A 192 -5.48 5.40 -13.41
CA GLU A 192 -4.67 4.47 -14.23
C GLU A 192 -5.26 3.05 -14.28
N ALA A 193 -5.71 2.60 -15.45
CA ALA A 193 -6.12 1.20 -15.70
C ALA A 193 -4.90 0.34 -16.08
N PHE A 194 -4.62 -0.72 -15.33
CA PHE A 194 -3.39 -1.51 -15.45
C PHE A 194 -3.53 -2.82 -16.24
N PHE A 195 -4.75 -3.31 -16.48
CA PHE A 195 -4.97 -4.55 -17.24
C PHE A 195 -6.06 -4.37 -18.30
N GLU A 196 -5.90 -4.94 -19.51
CA GLU A 196 -6.93 -4.86 -20.58
C GLU A 196 -8.24 -5.57 -20.21
N ASP A 197 -8.19 -6.57 -19.32
CA ASP A 197 -9.38 -7.18 -18.71
C ASP A 197 -10.09 -6.24 -17.70
N ASP A 198 -9.56 -5.03 -17.46
CA ASP A 198 -10.33 -3.91 -16.88
C ASP A 198 -11.38 -3.37 -17.87
N ALA A 199 -11.43 -3.90 -19.11
CA ALA A 199 -12.58 -3.79 -20.03
C ALA A 199 -13.80 -4.60 -19.58
N ASN A 200 -13.90 -4.90 -18.29
CA ASN A 200 -15.19 -4.85 -17.65
C ASN A 200 -15.60 -3.37 -17.57
N GLU A 201 -16.14 -2.85 -18.68
CA GLU A 201 -17.09 -1.73 -18.63
C GLU A 201 -18.13 -2.02 -17.52
N GLN A 202 -18.39 -3.28 -17.20
CA GLN A 202 -19.15 -3.75 -16.04
C GLN A 202 -18.51 -3.60 -14.67
N THR A 203 -17.18 -3.60 -14.46
CA THR A 203 -16.63 -3.25 -13.14
C THR A 203 -16.73 -1.76 -12.91
N MET A 204 -16.56 -0.94 -13.97
CA MET A 204 -16.84 0.49 -13.90
C MET A 204 -18.35 0.80 -13.82
N LEU A 205 -19.23 0.04 -14.49
CA LEU A 205 -20.70 0.19 -14.43
C LEU A 205 -21.34 -0.46 -13.19
N ASP A 206 -20.73 -1.46 -12.57
CA ASP A 206 -21.16 -2.05 -11.29
C ASP A 206 -20.65 -1.21 -10.10
N LEU A 207 -19.58 -0.42 -10.30
CA LEU A 207 -19.27 0.74 -9.47
C LEU A 207 -20.35 1.83 -9.56
N TYR A 208 -21.14 1.86 -10.66
CA TYR A 208 -22.31 2.75 -10.83
C TYR A 208 -23.63 2.13 -10.33
N HIS A 209 -23.71 0.82 -10.10
CA HIS A 209 -24.92 0.16 -9.60
C HIS A 209 -24.63 -0.75 -8.40
N GLU A 210 -24.63 -0.12 -7.22
CA GLU A 210 -24.91 -0.69 -5.90
C GLU A 210 -24.76 -2.22 -5.74
N LYS A 211 -23.60 -2.66 -5.25
CA LYS A 211 -23.49 -3.58 -4.10
C LYS A 211 -22.06 -3.60 -3.55
N SER A 212 -21.84 -2.70 -2.60
CA SER A 212 -20.74 -2.71 -1.64
C SER A 212 -20.84 -3.94 -0.76
N GLY A 213 -19.68 -4.51 -0.41
CA GLY A 213 -19.59 -5.59 0.56
C GLY A 213 -18.59 -6.65 0.14
N ILE A 214 -17.31 -6.35 0.37
CA ILE A 214 -16.28 -7.21 0.98
C ILE A 214 -15.02 -6.36 0.93
N LEU A 215 -14.57 -5.87 2.09
CA LEU A 215 -13.17 -5.69 2.51
C LEU A 215 -13.15 -4.86 3.80
N ASP A 216 -13.33 -5.57 4.93
CA ASP A 216 -12.72 -5.20 6.20
C ASP A 216 -11.30 -5.84 6.23
N GLY A 217 -10.27 -5.06 6.61
CA GLY A 217 -9.00 -5.62 7.09
C GLY A 217 -7.69 -4.98 6.59
N ASP A 218 -7.28 -3.90 7.27
CA ASP A 218 -5.93 -3.44 7.64
C ASP A 218 -4.70 -3.60 6.71
N GLU A 219 -4.15 -2.44 6.29
CA GLU A 219 -2.76 -1.97 6.50
C GLU A 219 -2.76 -0.44 6.19
N ASP A 220 -2.12 0.41 7.02
CA ASP A 220 -1.90 1.87 6.82
C ASP A 220 -3.00 2.95 7.12
N SER A 221 -4.18 2.61 7.63
CA SER A 221 -5.30 3.57 7.77
C SER A 221 -5.11 4.77 8.74
N GLU A 222 -4.31 4.67 9.80
CA GLU A 222 -4.21 5.76 10.82
C GLU A 222 -3.41 6.99 10.35
N VAL A 223 -2.41 6.82 9.48
CA VAL A 223 -1.56 7.93 9.02
C VAL A 223 -2.23 8.73 7.91
N ASP A 224 -3.03 8.06 7.07
CA ASP A 224 -3.73 8.69 5.96
C ASP A 224 -4.98 9.46 6.43
N LEU A 225 -5.77 8.89 7.34
CA LEU A 225 -6.95 9.56 7.89
C LEU A 225 -6.62 10.90 8.55
N THR A 226 -5.54 10.95 9.35
CA THR A 226 -5.09 12.18 10.01
C THR A 226 -4.66 13.24 8.98
N SER A 227 -4.02 12.80 7.89
CA SER A 227 -3.53 13.68 6.82
C SER A 227 -4.70 14.24 6.00
N GLU A 228 -5.66 13.38 5.62
CA GLU A 228 -6.88 13.79 4.93
C GLU A 228 -7.73 14.72 5.80
N ALA A 229 -7.94 14.37 7.07
CA ALA A 229 -8.67 15.22 8.02
C ALA A 229 -8.00 16.59 8.19
N TYR A 230 -6.67 16.64 8.25
CA TYR A 230 -5.92 17.90 8.30
C TYR A 230 -6.08 18.73 7.02
N GLN A 231 -6.06 18.09 5.84
CA GLN A 231 -6.31 18.77 4.57
C GLN A 231 -7.74 19.32 4.49
N ILE A 232 -8.73 18.55 4.90
CA ILE A 232 -10.14 18.98 4.98
C ILE A 232 -10.26 20.20 5.90
N TRP A 233 -9.68 20.12 7.10
CA TRP A 233 -9.67 21.22 8.06
C TRP A 233 -8.97 22.47 7.51
N LYS A 234 -7.81 22.31 6.88
CA LYS A 234 -7.04 23.40 6.28
C LYS A 234 -7.84 24.08 5.16
N ASN A 235 -8.37 23.31 4.22
CA ASN A 235 -9.19 23.82 3.12
C ASN A 235 -10.45 24.55 3.64
N ALA A 236 -11.13 23.98 4.65
CA ALA A 236 -12.32 24.60 5.23
C ALA A 236 -12.01 25.92 5.94
N THR A 237 -10.90 25.99 6.68
CA THR A 237 -10.49 27.20 7.42
C THR A 237 -9.85 28.27 6.54
N GLU A 238 -9.21 27.90 5.43
CA GLU A 238 -8.75 28.82 4.40
C GLU A 238 -9.93 29.47 3.66
N ASN A 239 -10.94 28.67 3.32
CA ASN A 239 -12.16 29.15 2.64
C ASN A 239 -13.06 29.97 3.57
N ASN A 240 -13.10 29.66 4.87
CA ASN A 240 -13.87 30.41 5.86
C ASN A 240 -13.11 30.53 7.20
N PRO A 241 -12.35 31.62 7.41
CA PRO A 241 -11.55 31.83 8.61
C PRO A 241 -12.35 31.85 9.93
N THR A 242 -13.66 32.10 9.87
CA THR A 242 -14.51 32.10 11.07
C THR A 242 -14.73 30.69 11.63
N LEU A 243 -14.63 29.65 10.80
CA LEU A 243 -14.83 28.26 11.21
C LEU A 243 -13.78 27.80 12.22
N LYS A 244 -12.54 28.28 12.12
CA LYS A 244 -11.47 27.89 13.03
C LYS A 244 -11.84 28.14 14.50
N LYS A 245 -12.28 29.37 14.81
CA LYS A 245 -12.72 29.73 16.17
C LYS A 245 -13.99 29.01 16.57
N THR A 246 -14.92 28.78 15.63
CA THR A 246 -16.17 28.09 15.94
C THR A 246 -15.91 26.65 16.35
N ILE A 247 -15.11 25.92 15.56
CA ILE A 247 -14.79 24.50 15.79
C ILE A 247 -13.97 24.33 17.08
N GLU A 248 -12.96 25.18 17.32
CA GLU A 248 -12.15 25.14 18.55
C GLU A 248 -12.96 25.40 19.84
N ASN A 249 -14.11 26.07 19.73
CA ASN A 249 -15.00 26.35 20.87
C ASN A 249 -16.17 25.36 21.00
N LEU A 250 -16.32 24.41 20.08
CA LEU A 250 -17.35 23.37 20.21
C LEU A 250 -17.04 22.49 21.41
N GLN A 251 -18.06 22.25 22.23
CA GLN A 251 -17.98 21.32 23.34
C GLN A 251 -18.01 19.88 22.81
N ASN A 252 -17.36 18.98 23.53
CA ASN A 252 -17.51 17.53 23.29
C ASN A 252 -18.98 17.13 23.38
N VAL A 253 -19.32 16.01 22.75
CA VAL A 253 -20.71 15.53 22.57
C VAL A 253 -21.53 16.42 21.64
N ALA A 254 -20.87 17.14 20.72
CA ALA A 254 -21.55 17.90 19.68
C ALA A 254 -22.32 16.93 18.75
N TYR A 255 -23.56 17.25 18.42
CA TYR A 255 -24.34 16.43 17.51
C TYR A 255 -25.07 17.28 16.47
N SER A 256 -25.29 16.69 15.30
CA SER A 256 -26.12 17.26 14.24
C SER A 256 -26.81 16.12 13.48
N THR A 257 -27.79 16.47 12.67
CA THR A 257 -28.46 15.53 11.78
C THR A 257 -28.63 16.18 10.42
N ARG A 258 -28.30 15.44 9.35
CA ARG A 258 -28.57 15.87 7.98
C ARG A 258 -29.51 14.90 7.28
N THR A 259 -30.24 15.42 6.30
CA THR A 259 -31.06 14.60 5.41
C THR A 259 -30.17 13.62 4.66
N HIS A 260 -30.52 12.34 4.72
CA HIS A 260 -29.85 11.26 4.00
C HIS A 260 -30.89 10.39 3.29
N LEU A 261 -30.59 9.99 2.05
CA LEU A 261 -31.40 9.04 1.30
C LEU A 261 -30.68 7.68 1.37
N PRO A 262 -31.25 6.69 2.09
CA PRO A 262 -30.58 5.42 2.30
C PRO A 262 -30.52 4.61 1.01
N THR A 263 -29.38 3.97 0.77
CA THR A 263 -29.18 2.96 -0.27
C THR A 263 -28.89 1.61 0.38
N THR A 264 -28.77 0.55 -0.42
CA THR A 264 -28.43 -0.79 0.10
C THR A 264 -27.07 -0.84 0.81
N THR A 265 -26.16 0.07 0.44
CA THR A 265 -24.79 0.14 0.93
C THR A 265 -24.56 1.30 1.92
N GLN A 266 -25.46 2.28 1.95
CA GLN A 266 -25.40 3.45 2.83
C GLN A 266 -26.72 3.61 3.59
N PRO A 267 -26.98 2.79 4.61
CA PRO A 267 -28.23 2.83 5.37
C PRO A 267 -28.34 4.10 6.23
N GLU A 268 -29.55 4.37 6.73
CA GLU A 268 -29.74 5.38 7.78
C GLU A 268 -29.05 4.96 9.08
N GLY A 269 -28.59 5.93 9.85
CA GLY A 269 -27.85 5.65 11.06
C GLY A 269 -27.15 6.86 11.65
N VAL A 270 -26.15 6.59 12.50
CA VAL A 270 -25.34 7.62 13.14
C VAL A 270 -23.86 7.33 12.95
N LEU A 271 -23.14 8.37 12.53
CA LEU A 271 -21.68 8.43 12.56
C LEU A 271 -21.25 8.95 13.93
N LEU A 272 -20.27 8.29 14.55
CA LEU A 272 -19.74 8.60 15.87
C LEU A 272 -18.22 8.80 15.76
N TYR A 273 -17.74 9.87 16.38
CA TYR A 273 -16.32 10.05 16.68
C TYR A 273 -16.11 10.11 18.19
N MET A 274 -15.22 9.26 18.69
CA MET A 274 -14.89 9.20 20.11
C MET A 274 -13.40 8.98 20.33
N LYS A 275 -12.92 9.45 21.48
CA LYS A 275 -11.61 9.13 22.00
C LYS A 275 -11.74 7.99 23.00
N THR A 276 -11.00 6.92 22.82
CA THR A 276 -11.11 5.74 23.68
C THR A 276 -10.37 5.94 25.02
N ALA A 277 -10.54 4.99 25.94
CA ALA A 277 -9.90 5.03 27.26
C ALA A 277 -8.36 4.96 27.20
N GLU A 278 -7.82 4.38 26.12
CA GLU A 278 -6.38 4.33 25.84
C GLU A 278 -5.87 5.58 25.10
N GLY A 279 -6.77 6.51 24.77
CA GLY A 279 -6.45 7.74 24.06
C GLY A 279 -6.41 7.60 22.54
N ASN A 280 -6.89 6.49 21.97
CA ASN A 280 -6.98 6.30 20.53
C ASN A 280 -8.19 7.04 19.96
N ASP A 281 -8.07 7.49 18.72
CA ASP A 281 -9.16 8.09 17.96
C ASP A 281 -9.96 6.97 17.27
N ALA A 282 -11.28 6.97 17.44
CA ALA A 282 -12.16 5.93 16.92
C ALA A 282 -13.39 6.51 16.23
N LEU A 283 -13.67 5.99 15.03
CA LEU A 283 -14.83 6.31 14.20
C LEU A 283 -15.71 5.06 14.08
N ALA A 284 -17.03 5.24 14.16
CA ALA A 284 -18.00 4.19 13.88
C ALA A 284 -19.20 4.73 13.10
N TRP A 285 -19.78 3.88 12.25
CA TRP A 285 -21.07 4.13 11.62
C TRP A 285 -22.05 3.04 12.00
N ILE A 286 -23.11 3.40 12.71
CA ILE A 286 -24.11 2.48 13.25
C ILE A 286 -25.44 2.66 12.53
N ASN A 287 -25.97 1.59 11.94
CA ASN A 287 -27.28 1.62 11.27
C ASN A 287 -28.46 1.61 12.28
N ARG A 288 -29.70 1.72 11.80
CA ARG A 288 -30.90 1.66 12.66
C ARG A 288 -31.02 0.37 13.48
N GLU A 289 -30.43 -0.72 13.03
CA GLU A 289 -30.41 -2.00 13.73
C GLU A 289 -29.32 -2.11 14.80
N GLY A 290 -28.49 -1.07 14.98
CA GLY A 290 -27.43 -1.05 15.96
C GLY A 290 -26.14 -1.78 15.56
N LYS A 291 -25.98 -2.08 14.26
CA LYS A 291 -24.82 -2.77 13.72
C LYS A 291 -23.86 -1.79 13.06
N SER A 292 -22.57 -2.10 13.14
CA SER A 292 -21.56 -1.39 12.36
C SER A 292 -21.82 -1.59 10.87
N VAL A 293 -21.83 -0.50 10.12
CA VAL A 293 -22.03 -0.47 8.65
C VAL A 293 -20.73 -0.82 7.92
N THR A 294 -19.59 -0.34 8.44
CA THR A 294 -18.26 -0.51 7.86
C THR A 294 -17.21 -0.38 8.97
N GLN A 295 -16.10 -1.11 8.89
CA GLN A 295 -14.93 -0.88 9.76
C GLN A 295 -13.96 0.15 9.16
N SER A 296 -14.20 0.61 7.93
CA SER A 296 -13.35 1.60 7.26
C SER A 296 -13.57 3.00 7.84
N GLN A 297 -12.57 3.49 8.58
CA GLN A 297 -12.58 4.85 9.12
C GLN A 297 -12.64 5.93 8.02
N PHE A 298 -12.07 5.65 6.85
CA PHE A 298 -12.07 6.56 5.70
C PHE A 298 -13.46 6.70 5.08
N GLU A 299 -14.20 5.59 4.94
CA GLU A 299 -15.58 5.63 4.48
C GLU A 299 -16.47 6.41 5.46
N ILE A 300 -16.27 6.23 6.76
CA ILE A 300 -17.00 6.95 7.81
C ILE A 300 -16.71 8.47 7.70
N LEU A 301 -15.45 8.86 7.51
CA LEU A 301 -15.04 10.26 7.33
C LEU A 301 -15.62 10.86 6.04
N ARG A 302 -15.53 10.15 4.92
CA ARG A 302 -16.13 10.58 3.63
C ARG A 302 -17.65 10.70 3.74
N MET A 303 -18.31 9.80 4.46
CA MET A 303 -19.76 9.83 4.69
C MET A 303 -20.17 11.02 5.57
N ALA A 304 -19.28 11.57 6.38
CA ALA A 304 -19.53 12.79 7.14
C ALA A 304 -19.49 14.08 6.28
N ARG A 305 -18.96 14.01 5.05
CA ARG A 305 -18.80 15.17 4.17
C ARG A 305 -20.15 15.80 3.81
N CYS A 306 -20.21 17.13 3.89
CA CYS A 306 -21.36 17.92 3.48
C CYS A 306 -20.91 19.22 2.79
N GLU A 307 -21.79 19.78 1.97
CA GLU A 307 -21.60 21.11 1.38
C GLU A 307 -21.93 22.21 2.41
N PRO A 308 -21.31 23.40 2.35
CA PRO A 308 -21.52 24.48 3.32
C PRO A 308 -22.98 24.92 3.49
N GLU A 309 -23.81 24.73 2.45
CA GLU A 309 -25.22 25.11 2.43
C GLU A 309 -26.14 24.03 3.04
N THR A 310 -25.58 22.89 3.44
CA THR A 310 -26.34 21.76 4.01
C THR A 310 -26.97 22.18 5.33
N LYS A 311 -28.31 22.17 5.39
CA LYS A 311 -29.05 22.52 6.61
C LYS A 311 -29.16 21.33 7.55
N ALA A 312 -28.97 21.59 8.84
CA ALA A 312 -29.28 20.62 9.88
C ALA A 312 -30.81 20.43 10.01
N ILE A 313 -31.24 19.18 10.19
CA ILE A 313 -32.63 18.81 10.48
C ILE A 313 -32.78 18.41 11.96
N PRO A 314 -34.00 18.32 12.50
CA PRO A 314 -34.22 17.81 13.85
C PRO A 314 -33.64 16.40 14.02
N ARG A 315 -33.07 16.14 15.19
CA ARG A 315 -32.49 14.85 15.57
C ARG A 315 -33.55 13.75 15.55
N ASP A 316 -33.24 12.61 14.94
CA ASP A 316 -34.10 11.41 15.03
C ASP A 316 -34.15 10.92 16.49
N SER A 317 -35.31 10.40 16.89
CA SER A 317 -35.53 9.77 18.19
C SER A 317 -34.44 8.77 18.58
N GLN A 318 -33.97 7.95 17.64
CA GLN A 318 -33.01 6.87 17.87
C GLN A 318 -31.54 7.32 17.92
N HIS A 319 -31.23 8.59 17.60
CA HIS A 319 -29.85 9.03 17.43
C HIS A 319 -28.95 8.69 18.62
N HIS A 320 -29.35 9.07 19.84
CA HIS A 320 -28.51 8.84 21.02
C HIS A 320 -28.41 7.36 21.40
N ASP A 321 -29.47 6.58 21.16
CA ASP A 321 -29.44 5.14 21.42
C ASP A 321 -28.43 4.44 20.49
N LEU A 322 -28.34 4.88 19.23
CA LEU A 322 -27.34 4.39 18.27
C LEU A 322 -25.92 4.84 18.62
N VAL A 323 -25.75 6.06 19.15
CA VAL A 323 -24.46 6.54 19.67
C VAL A 323 -23.98 5.68 20.83
N GLU A 324 -24.87 5.36 21.78
CA GLU A 324 -24.54 4.51 22.92
C GLU A 324 -24.12 3.10 22.45
N GLN A 325 -24.81 2.54 21.47
CA GLN A 325 -24.46 1.24 20.88
C GLN A 325 -23.11 1.28 20.18
N GLY A 326 -22.83 2.32 19.38
CA GLY A 326 -21.53 2.49 18.73
C GLY A 326 -20.37 2.62 19.72
N ALA A 327 -20.57 3.39 20.80
CA ALA A 327 -19.55 3.53 21.84
C ALA A 327 -19.25 2.20 22.55
N LYS A 328 -20.27 1.36 22.78
CA LYS A 328 -20.08 0.01 23.34
C LYS A 328 -19.31 -0.91 22.40
N LEU A 329 -19.64 -0.92 21.11
CA LEU A 329 -18.94 -1.72 20.11
C LEU A 329 -17.45 -1.37 20.03
N ILE A 330 -17.12 -0.08 19.95
CA ILE A 330 -15.71 0.38 19.95
C ILE A 330 -14.98 -0.11 21.21
N ALA A 331 -15.62 0.00 22.38
CA ALA A 331 -15.02 -0.43 23.65
C ALA A 331 -14.84 -1.96 23.76
N GLU A 332 -15.67 -2.76 23.08
CA GLU A 332 -15.55 -4.22 23.01
C GLU A 332 -14.47 -4.67 22.01
N GLU A 333 -14.36 -4.00 20.86
CA GLU A 333 -13.33 -4.24 19.84
C GLU A 333 -11.92 -3.96 20.36
N GLU A 334 -11.72 -2.87 21.11
CA GLU A 334 -10.41 -2.58 21.73
C GLU A 334 -9.96 -3.68 22.70
N LYS A 335 -10.89 -4.25 23.47
CA LYS A 335 -10.57 -5.34 24.41
C LYS A 335 -10.20 -6.64 23.70
N SER A 336 -10.71 -6.86 22.48
CA SER A 336 -10.59 -8.12 21.76
C SER A 336 -9.46 -8.14 20.71
N ALA A 337 -9.08 -6.99 20.13
CA ALA A 337 -8.10 -6.92 19.04
C ALA A 337 -6.62 -6.95 19.46
N GLY A 338 -6.28 -6.63 20.72
CA GLY A 338 -4.88 -6.31 21.10
C GLY A 338 -4.29 -6.98 22.33
N GLY A 339 -5.11 -7.67 23.15
CA GLY A 339 -4.69 -8.08 24.48
C GLY A 339 -4.18 -6.89 25.32
N GLN A 340 -3.31 -7.13 26.31
CA GLN A 340 -2.83 -6.11 27.25
C GLN A 340 -1.97 -4.98 26.60
N LEU A 341 -1.54 -5.17 25.35
CA LEU A 341 -0.62 -4.28 24.62
C LEU A 341 -1.32 -3.33 23.65
N GLY A 342 -2.64 -3.46 23.46
CA GLY A 342 -3.40 -2.71 22.46
C GLY A 342 -3.20 -3.27 21.04
N ARG A 343 -3.71 -2.56 20.03
CA ARG A 343 -3.75 -3.02 18.63
C ARG A 343 -2.38 -3.42 18.08
N PRO A 344 -2.27 -4.45 17.20
CA PRO A 344 -1.01 -4.88 16.59
C PRO A 344 -0.26 -3.78 15.82
N SER A 345 -0.98 -2.80 15.29
CA SER A 345 -0.44 -1.62 14.58
C SER A 345 0.14 -0.55 15.51
N GLY A 346 -0.21 -0.58 16.79
CA GLY A 346 0.16 0.46 17.76
C GLY A 346 1.66 0.48 18.09
N ALA A 347 2.18 1.68 18.39
CA ALA A 347 3.59 1.89 18.76
C ALA A 347 4.03 0.95 19.89
N ARG A 348 3.15 0.74 20.87
CA ARG A 348 3.37 -0.11 22.04
C ARG A 348 3.55 -1.58 21.66
N PHE A 349 2.61 -2.15 20.90
CA PHE A 349 2.65 -3.53 20.44
C PHE A 349 3.87 -3.78 19.54
N ARG A 350 4.08 -2.93 18.53
CA ARG A 350 5.19 -3.06 17.56
C ARG A 350 6.55 -2.98 18.23
N THR A 351 6.72 -2.03 19.16
CA THR A 351 7.96 -1.86 19.92
C THR A 351 8.20 -3.08 20.81
N TYR A 352 7.16 -3.55 21.52
CA TYR A 352 7.27 -4.74 22.37
C TYR A 352 7.68 -6.00 21.58
N GLU A 353 7.01 -6.30 20.47
CA GLU A 353 7.31 -7.50 19.68
C GLU A 353 8.68 -7.46 18.99
N ARG A 354 9.14 -6.29 18.50
CA ARG A 354 10.52 -6.14 17.99
C ARG A 354 11.55 -6.36 19.10
N LEU A 355 11.39 -5.70 20.24
CA LEU A 355 12.38 -5.79 21.33
C LEU A 355 12.43 -7.18 21.98
N LYS A 356 11.27 -7.83 22.12
CA LYS A 356 11.19 -9.22 22.58
C LYS A 356 11.92 -10.19 21.66
N ARG A 357 11.79 -10.00 20.34
CA ARG A 357 12.53 -10.76 19.33
C ARG A 357 14.04 -10.50 19.43
N TYR A 358 14.42 -9.22 19.45
CA TYR A 358 15.82 -8.80 19.60
C TYR A 358 16.47 -9.40 20.86
N ALA A 359 15.78 -9.34 22.00
CA ALA A 359 16.27 -9.90 23.26
C ALA A 359 16.45 -11.43 23.22
N LYS A 360 15.66 -12.13 22.40
CA LYS A 360 15.78 -13.58 22.20
C LYS A 360 16.93 -13.93 21.26
N GLU A 361 17.15 -13.15 20.21
CA GLU A 361 18.15 -13.41 19.18
C GLU A 361 19.57 -12.99 19.58
N MET A 362 19.71 -11.92 20.38
CA MET A 362 21.01 -11.38 20.80
C MET A 362 21.16 -11.31 22.33
N PRO A 363 21.13 -12.44 23.06
CA PRO A 363 21.13 -12.45 24.53
C PRO A 363 22.37 -11.80 25.17
N LEU A 364 23.49 -11.72 24.44
CA LEU A 364 24.73 -11.09 24.90
C LEU A 364 24.69 -9.55 24.89
N LEU A 365 23.77 -8.95 24.13
CA LEU A 365 23.59 -7.49 24.02
C LEU A 365 22.41 -6.99 24.88
N VAL A 366 21.71 -7.90 25.57
CA VAL A 366 20.57 -7.56 26.42
C VAL A 366 21.06 -7.04 27.76
N THR A 367 20.71 -5.79 28.07
CA THR A 367 20.97 -5.17 29.38
C THR A 367 19.81 -5.42 30.34
N SER A 368 20.08 -5.32 31.64
CA SER A 368 19.05 -5.38 32.70
C SER A 368 17.98 -4.31 32.50
N ASP A 369 18.37 -3.11 32.06
CA ASP A 369 17.46 -1.99 31.85
C ASP A 369 16.56 -2.20 30.63
N LEU A 370 17.08 -2.84 29.57
CA LEU A 370 16.25 -3.22 28.42
C LEU A 370 15.14 -4.21 28.82
N LEU A 371 15.46 -5.22 29.63
CA LEU A 371 14.46 -6.18 30.11
C LEU A 371 13.37 -5.51 30.97
N LYS A 372 13.76 -4.56 31.83
CA LYS A 372 12.80 -3.78 32.63
C LYS A 372 11.95 -2.86 31.75
N ALA A 373 12.53 -2.23 30.74
CA ALA A 373 11.79 -1.40 29.79
C ALA A 373 10.76 -2.22 28.99
N ILE A 374 11.13 -3.41 28.51
CA ILE A 374 10.20 -4.33 27.84
C ILE A 374 9.04 -4.73 28.75
N ASP A 375 9.33 -5.06 30.02
CA ASP A 375 8.30 -5.39 31.02
C ASP A 375 7.39 -4.19 31.31
N GLN A 376 7.94 -2.98 31.38
CA GLN A 376 7.16 -1.76 31.58
C GLN A 376 6.22 -1.47 30.40
N ILE A 377 6.68 -1.64 29.15
CA ILE A 377 5.85 -1.52 27.94
C ILE A 377 4.71 -2.54 27.97
N TYR A 378 4.97 -3.76 28.45
CA TYR A 378 3.93 -4.78 28.59
C TYR A 378 2.87 -4.41 29.63
N ARG A 379 3.27 -3.83 30.75
CA ARG A 379 2.38 -3.58 31.89
C ARG A 379 1.66 -2.24 31.85
N TYR A 380 2.26 -1.20 31.28
CA TYR A 380 1.80 0.17 31.38
C TYR A 380 1.67 0.83 29.99
N PRO A 381 0.72 1.78 29.83
CA PRO A 381 0.59 2.54 28.60
C PRO A 381 1.79 3.48 28.40
N LEU A 382 2.16 3.69 27.13
CA LEU A 382 3.22 4.62 26.75
C LEU A 382 2.78 6.07 26.98
N ARG A 383 3.73 6.96 27.29
CA ARG A 383 3.47 8.41 27.25
C ARG A 383 3.28 8.87 25.81
N GLN A 384 2.44 9.88 25.55
CA GLN A 384 2.23 10.41 24.19
C GLN A 384 3.54 10.82 23.52
N SER A 385 4.45 11.47 24.26
CA SER A 385 5.77 11.85 23.76
C SER A 385 6.63 10.65 23.35
N ALA A 386 6.51 9.51 24.06
CA ALA A 386 7.16 8.26 23.71
C ALA A 386 6.51 7.63 22.47
N VAL A 387 5.17 7.63 22.39
CA VAL A 387 4.43 7.15 21.20
C VAL A 387 4.88 7.90 19.95
N ASP A 388 4.89 9.23 19.98
CA ASP A 388 5.27 10.06 18.83
C ASP A 388 6.73 9.84 18.41
N ARG A 389 7.63 9.60 19.39
CA ARG A 389 9.05 9.37 19.13
C ARG A 389 9.29 7.97 18.56
N LEU A 390 8.67 6.95 19.15
CA LEU A 390 8.76 5.57 18.68
C LEU A 390 8.14 5.41 17.29
N ASN A 391 6.97 6.01 17.04
CA ASN A 391 6.35 6.00 15.72
C ASN A 391 7.23 6.65 14.65
N ARG A 392 7.85 7.80 14.96
CA ARG A 392 8.80 8.45 14.02
C ARG A 392 10.01 7.57 13.73
N SER A 393 10.61 6.96 14.75
CA SER A 393 11.76 6.09 14.58
C SER A 393 11.43 4.79 13.84
N LEU A 394 10.27 4.18 14.12
CA LEU A 394 9.80 2.99 13.39
C LEU A 394 9.54 3.31 11.91
N LYS A 395 9.00 4.50 11.61
CA LYS A 395 8.80 4.97 10.23
C LYS A 395 10.11 5.22 9.48
N SER A 396 11.15 5.73 10.17
CA SER A 396 12.46 5.95 9.55
C SER A 396 13.27 4.68 9.35
N GLY A 397 12.71 3.50 9.63
CA GLY A 397 13.41 2.21 9.47
C GLY A 397 14.52 1.98 10.49
N ILE A 398 14.38 2.50 11.73
CA ILE A 398 15.33 2.28 12.82
C ILE A 398 15.63 0.78 12.97
N ASP A 399 16.90 0.40 13.16
CA ASP A 399 17.27 -1.00 13.39
C ASP A 399 16.94 -1.45 14.83
N ASP A 400 17.00 -2.76 15.10
CA ASP A 400 16.59 -3.31 16.40
C ASP A 400 17.49 -2.87 17.55
N GLN A 401 18.79 -2.65 17.29
CA GLN A 401 19.74 -2.22 18.31
C GLN A 401 19.50 -0.75 18.68
N GLN A 402 19.36 0.11 17.68
CA GLN A 402 19.04 1.53 17.86
C GLN A 402 17.67 1.71 18.54
N LEU A 403 16.69 0.85 18.21
CA LEU A 403 15.39 0.84 18.88
C LEU A 403 15.53 0.47 20.36
N ALA A 404 16.35 -0.54 20.68
CA ALA A 404 16.63 -0.93 22.06
C ALA A 404 17.30 0.20 22.84
N GLU A 405 18.30 0.87 22.25
CA GLU A 405 18.97 2.03 22.84
C GLU A 405 18.00 3.20 23.08
N LEU A 406 17.12 3.50 22.13
CA LEU A 406 16.10 4.54 22.25
C LEU A 406 15.10 4.23 23.38
N VAL A 407 14.63 2.99 23.47
CA VAL A 407 13.67 2.58 24.50
C VAL A 407 14.32 2.57 25.89
N VAL A 408 15.58 2.13 26.00
CA VAL A 408 16.34 2.21 27.25
C VAL A 408 16.57 3.67 27.65
N ALA A 409 16.89 4.57 26.71
CA ALA A 409 17.02 5.99 27.01
C ALA A 409 15.70 6.58 27.54
N LEU A 410 14.58 6.31 26.87
CA LEU A 410 13.25 6.73 27.34
C LEU A 410 12.88 6.14 28.70
N TYR A 411 13.31 4.90 28.98
CA TYR A 411 13.09 4.23 30.25
C TYR A 411 13.87 4.90 31.38
N LEU A 412 15.18 5.10 31.19
CA LEU A 412 16.06 5.70 32.19
C LEU A 412 15.67 7.16 32.50
N ASP A 413 15.15 7.88 31.50
CA ASP A 413 14.68 9.24 31.67
C ASP A 413 13.25 9.32 32.27
N ASP A 414 12.59 8.20 32.60
CA ASP A 414 11.19 8.12 33.07
C ASP A 414 10.15 8.72 32.08
N HIS A 415 10.50 8.74 30.79
CA HIS A 415 9.65 9.25 29.72
C HIS A 415 8.96 8.14 28.91
N LEU A 416 9.22 6.86 29.21
CA LEU A 416 8.72 5.73 28.42
C LEU A 416 7.22 5.45 28.66
N CYS A 417 6.84 5.10 29.89
CA CYS A 417 5.47 4.75 30.24
C CYS A 417 4.89 5.70 31.30
N LEU A 418 3.56 5.75 31.37
CA LEU A 418 2.82 6.42 32.43
C LEU A 418 2.73 5.47 33.64
N ILE A 419 3.74 5.43 34.50
CA ILE A 419 3.61 4.78 35.82
C ILE A 419 2.94 5.79 36.76
N HIS A 420 1.61 5.73 36.86
CA HIS A 420 0.91 6.39 37.96
C HIS A 420 0.65 5.37 39.06
N GLU A 421 0.99 5.74 40.31
CA GLU A 421 0.36 5.15 41.48
C GLU A 421 -1.15 5.40 41.35
N GLU A 422 -1.93 4.33 41.19
CA GLU A 422 -3.41 4.33 41.19
C GLU A 422 -4.12 5.01 39.99
N GLY A 423 -4.42 4.22 38.96
CA GLY A 423 -5.83 4.00 38.57
C GLY A 423 -6.63 5.12 37.87
N GLN A 424 -6.03 6.09 37.18
CA GLN A 424 -6.79 6.93 36.24
C GLN A 424 -6.78 6.35 34.83
N THR A 425 -7.61 5.33 34.60
CA THR A 425 -8.13 5.05 33.25
C THR A 425 -8.86 6.31 32.78
N GLN A 426 -8.43 6.90 31.66
CA GLN A 426 -9.23 7.97 31.05
C GLN A 426 -10.59 7.37 30.67
N GLU A 427 -11.69 8.03 31.04
CA GLU A 427 -13.00 7.61 30.58
C GLU A 427 -13.09 7.87 29.07
N PRO A 428 -13.69 6.95 28.28
CA PRO A 428 -13.91 7.18 26.86
C PRO A 428 -14.76 8.44 26.67
N GLN A 429 -14.36 9.30 25.73
CA GLN A 429 -14.99 10.59 25.49
C GLN A 429 -15.62 10.62 24.10
N ILE A 430 -16.94 10.77 24.04
CA ILE A 430 -17.65 11.03 22.80
C ILE A 430 -17.38 12.48 22.39
N ILE A 431 -16.78 12.68 21.22
CA ILE A 431 -16.41 14.01 20.73
C ILE A 431 -17.54 14.60 19.92
N CYS A 432 -18.02 13.88 18.89
CA CYS A 432 -19.18 14.30 18.12
C CYS A 432 -19.94 13.15 17.46
N SER A 433 -21.16 13.42 17.01
CA SER A 433 -21.96 12.48 16.24
C SER A 433 -22.81 13.16 15.15
N LEU A 434 -23.00 12.47 14.04
CA LEU A 434 -23.79 12.95 12.91
C LEU A 434 -24.86 11.93 12.54
N GLY A 435 -26.12 12.33 12.63
CA GLY A 435 -27.26 11.53 12.19
C GLY A 435 -27.46 11.64 10.69
N LEU A 436 -27.69 10.49 10.05
CA LEU A 436 -28.02 10.34 8.64
C LEU A 436 -29.42 9.74 8.56
N PHE A 437 -30.43 10.62 8.46
CA PHE A 437 -31.84 10.22 8.47
C PHE A 437 -32.60 10.97 7.39
N GLN A 438 -33.67 10.37 6.87
CA GLN A 438 -34.62 11.04 6.01
C GLN A 438 -35.29 12.17 6.79
N SER A 439 -35.61 13.26 6.07
CA SER A 439 -36.40 14.33 6.66
C SER A 439 -37.74 13.77 7.11
N PRO A 440 -38.19 14.03 8.36
CA PRO A 440 -39.56 13.74 8.72
C PRO A 440 -40.48 14.54 7.79
N ASN A 441 -41.38 13.85 7.10
CA ASN A 441 -42.41 14.45 6.25
C ASN A 441 -43.27 15.46 7.01
#